data_AF-A0A136KM14-F1
#
_entry.id   AF-A0A136KM14-F1
#
_cell.length_a   1.000
_cell.length_b   1.000
_cell.length_c   1.000
_cell.angle_alpha   90.00
_cell.angle_beta   90.00
_cell.angle_gamma   90.00
#
_symmetry.space_group_name_H-M   'P 1'
#
loop_
_entity.id
_entity.type
_entity.pdbx_description
1 polymer ?
#
loop_
_entity_poly.entity_id
_entity_poly.type
_entity_poly.pdbx_seq_one_letter_code
_entity_poly.pdbx_strand_id
1 'polypeptide(L)'
;MHLLRVLILATWIKPFGILYMVAHFSLTYEGFNQSRFAAHSDMFLVLLAPLYLLWPSPHTLNIFESLYIGLGAVPVFLIALRVLKNANLALLFAALYLVSPVVQWMDVFDFHSVTFAVPALLAAFYCMLVRRWIWYTLFVALALITKEHIGLQVFFLGLIAACVFNHKKNRYSHIAYRVRLFSFL
;
A
#
# COMPACT_ATOMS: atom_id res chain seq x y z
N MET A 1 -27.46 3.11 -36.32
CA MET A 1 -26.63 1.93 -35.96
C MET A 1 -25.59 2.20 -34.87
N HIS A 2 -25.24 3.46 -34.53
CA HIS A 2 -24.30 3.77 -33.44
C HIS A 2 -24.90 3.67 -32.02
N LEU A 3 -26.18 4.00 -31.84
CA LEU A 3 -26.83 3.97 -30.51
C LEU A 3 -27.05 2.55 -29.97
N LEU A 4 -27.32 1.58 -30.84
CA LEU A 4 -27.44 0.16 -30.48
C LEU A 4 -26.10 -0.44 -30.02
N ARG A 5 -24.96 0.03 -30.55
CA ARG A 5 -23.62 -0.43 -30.11
C ARG A 5 -23.28 0.07 -28.70
N VAL A 6 -23.69 1.29 -28.35
CA VAL A 6 -23.50 1.86 -27.00
C VAL A 6 -24.42 1.18 -25.98
N LEU A 7 -25.66 0.84 -26.36
CA LEU A 7 -26.59 0.08 -25.51
C LEU A 7 -26.18 -1.39 -25.30
N ILE A 8 -25.56 -2.03 -26.31
CA ILE A 8 -25.00 -3.37 -26.17
C ILE A 8 -23.75 -3.34 -25.27
N LEU A 9 -22.89 -2.32 -25.35
CA LEU A 9 -21.77 -2.16 -24.41
C LEU A 9 -22.24 -1.91 -22.96
N ALA A 10 -23.33 -1.17 -22.75
CA ALA A 10 -23.85 -0.85 -21.42
C ALA A 10 -24.53 -2.02 -20.70
N THR A 11 -25.03 -3.03 -21.44
CA THR A 11 -25.76 -4.18 -20.87
C THR A 11 -24.85 -5.36 -20.52
N TRP A 12 -23.64 -5.43 -21.09
CA TRP A 12 -22.66 -6.51 -20.84
C TRP A 12 -21.78 -6.31 -19.60
N ILE A 13 -21.86 -5.16 -18.93
CA ILE A 13 -20.98 -4.79 -17.80
C ILE A 13 -21.38 -5.46 -16.47
N LYS A 14 -22.57 -6.07 -16.35
CA LYS A 14 -23.13 -6.37 -15.03
C LYS A 14 -22.78 -7.72 -14.37
N PRO A 15 -22.44 -8.83 -15.06
CA PRO A 15 -22.05 -10.06 -14.34
C PRO A 15 -20.57 -10.45 -14.46
N PHE A 16 -19.79 -9.88 -15.41
CA PHE A 16 -18.42 -10.34 -15.73
C PHE A 16 -17.32 -9.29 -15.48
N GLY A 17 -17.62 -8.23 -14.74
CA GLY A 17 -16.75 -7.06 -14.57
C GLY A 17 -15.34 -7.37 -14.05
N ILE A 18 -15.17 -8.31 -13.10
CA ILE A 18 -13.85 -8.60 -12.51
C ILE A 18 -12.93 -9.33 -13.50
N LEU A 19 -13.43 -10.38 -14.17
CA LEU A 19 -12.62 -11.14 -15.11
C LEU A 19 -12.35 -10.32 -16.38
N TYR A 20 -13.30 -9.50 -16.82
CA TYR A 20 -13.11 -8.61 -17.96
C TYR A 20 -12.19 -7.43 -17.63
N MET A 21 -12.26 -6.85 -16.42
CA MET A 21 -11.34 -5.78 -15.99
C MET A 21 -9.91 -6.29 -15.80
N VAL A 22 -9.73 -7.54 -15.37
CA VAL A 22 -8.42 -8.20 -15.26
C VAL A 22 -7.91 -8.69 -16.63
N ALA A 23 -8.77 -9.18 -17.52
CA ALA A 23 -8.39 -9.71 -18.82
C ALA A 23 -8.27 -8.65 -19.94
N HIS A 24 -9.06 -7.58 -19.90
CA HIS A 24 -9.11 -6.50 -20.90
C HIS A 24 -8.44 -5.20 -20.46
N PHE A 25 -7.51 -5.25 -19.50
CA PHE A 25 -6.56 -4.16 -19.32
C PHE A 25 -5.51 -4.22 -20.44
N SER A 26 -5.94 -4.26 -21.69
CA SER A 26 -5.10 -4.36 -22.86
C SER A 26 -4.84 -2.95 -23.39
N LEU A 27 -3.57 -2.52 -23.47
CA LEU A 27 -3.25 -1.30 -24.21
C LEU A 27 -3.34 -1.67 -25.70
N THR A 28 -4.44 -1.32 -26.37
CA THR A 28 -4.49 -1.37 -27.83
C THR A 28 -3.61 -0.27 -28.40
N TYR A 29 -2.33 -0.56 -28.58
CA TYR A 29 -1.44 0.15 -29.48
C TYR A 29 -1.26 -0.71 -30.73
N GLU A 30 -1.63 -0.17 -31.90
CA GLU A 30 -1.40 -0.77 -33.22
C GLU A 30 -1.82 -2.25 -33.38
N GLY A 31 -2.99 -2.62 -32.87
CA GLY A 31 -3.56 -3.95 -33.13
C GLY A 31 -2.97 -5.10 -32.31
N PHE A 32 -2.09 -4.84 -31.34
CA PHE A 32 -1.64 -5.85 -30.38
C PHE A 32 -2.38 -5.71 -29.05
N ASN A 33 -3.11 -6.76 -28.65
CA ASN A 33 -3.67 -6.88 -27.30
C ASN A 33 -2.58 -7.32 -26.32
N GLN A 34 -1.84 -6.39 -25.74
CA GLN A 34 -0.94 -6.70 -24.62
C GLN A 34 -1.64 -6.48 -23.29
N SER A 35 -1.74 -7.52 -22.46
CA SER A 35 -2.22 -7.39 -21.08
C SER A 35 -1.33 -6.41 -20.31
N ARG A 36 -1.89 -5.43 -19.60
CA ARG A 36 -1.14 -4.50 -18.75
C ARG A 36 -0.42 -5.22 -17.61
N PHE A 37 -0.85 -6.42 -17.23
CA PHE A 37 -0.08 -7.31 -16.36
C PHE A 37 1.23 -7.79 -16.99
N ALA A 38 1.32 -7.80 -18.32
CA ALA A 38 2.55 -8.10 -19.05
C ALA A 38 3.51 -6.91 -19.14
N ALA A 39 3.05 -5.68 -18.84
CA ALA A 39 3.88 -4.47 -18.83
C ALA A 39 4.16 -3.92 -17.40
N HIS A 40 3.23 -4.11 -16.45
CA HIS A 40 3.30 -3.58 -15.09
C HIS A 40 2.64 -4.50 -14.06
N SER A 41 3.29 -4.71 -12.91
CA SER A 41 2.77 -5.54 -11.81
C SER A 41 1.87 -4.75 -10.86
N ASP A 42 0.77 -4.17 -11.37
CA ASP A 42 -0.20 -3.42 -10.55
C ASP A 42 -1.19 -4.37 -9.83
N MET A 43 -0.68 -5.38 -9.12
CA MET A 43 -1.52 -6.38 -8.44
C MET A 43 -2.41 -5.77 -7.35
N PHE A 44 -2.02 -4.62 -6.79
CA PHE A 44 -2.83 -3.86 -5.84
C PHE A 44 -4.20 -3.46 -6.41
N LEU A 45 -4.33 -3.26 -7.73
CA LEU A 45 -5.63 -2.97 -8.36
C LEU A 45 -6.67 -4.06 -8.14
N VAL A 46 -6.25 -5.32 -7.95
CA VAL A 46 -7.15 -6.43 -7.64
C VAL A 46 -7.86 -6.19 -6.30
N LEU A 47 -7.18 -5.57 -5.33
CA LEU A 47 -7.80 -5.20 -4.05
C LEU A 47 -8.78 -4.02 -4.18
N LEU A 48 -8.58 -3.17 -5.19
CA LEU A 48 -9.46 -2.03 -5.47
C LEU A 48 -10.66 -2.40 -6.35
N ALA A 49 -10.63 -3.56 -7.01
CA ALA A 49 -11.70 -4.02 -7.90
C ALA A 49 -13.10 -4.03 -7.23
N PRO A 50 -13.27 -4.49 -5.97
CA PRO A 50 -14.57 -4.43 -5.30
C PRO A 50 -15.09 -3.01 -5.08
N LEU A 51 -14.21 -2.03 -4.83
CA LEU A 51 -14.59 -0.62 -4.68
C LEU A 51 -15.13 -0.05 -6.00
N TYR A 52 -14.52 -0.46 -7.11
CA TYR A 52 -14.96 -0.06 -8.44
C TYR A 52 -16.32 -0.67 -8.82
N LEU A 53 -16.69 -1.83 -8.24
CA LEU A 53 -18.04 -2.40 -8.41
C LEU A 53 -19.12 -1.60 -7.67
N LEU A 54 -18.79 -1.06 -6.50
CA LEU A 54 -19.72 -0.23 -5.73
C LEU A 54 -19.94 1.12 -6.43
N TRP A 55 -18.89 1.71 -6.99
CA TRP A 55 -18.97 2.97 -7.71
C TRP A 55 -18.06 2.96 -8.95
N PRO A 56 -18.58 2.59 -10.12
CA PRO A 56 -17.81 2.55 -11.38
C PRO A 56 -17.67 3.96 -11.96
N SER A 57 -16.78 4.75 -11.36
CA SER A 57 -16.44 6.11 -11.77
C SER A 57 -14.92 6.27 -11.78
N PRO A 58 -14.34 7.01 -12.75
CA PRO A 58 -12.91 7.36 -12.72
C PRO A 58 -12.49 8.02 -11.40
N HIS A 59 -13.39 8.77 -10.76
CA HIS A 59 -13.12 9.47 -9.50
C HIS A 59 -13.01 8.53 -8.29
N THR A 60 -13.58 7.33 -8.35
CA THR A 60 -13.60 6.40 -7.21
C THR A 60 -12.18 6.00 -6.77
N LEU A 61 -11.31 5.75 -7.75
CA LEU A 61 -9.92 5.37 -7.49
C LEU A 61 -9.12 6.55 -6.93
N ASN A 62 -9.29 7.74 -7.48
CA ASN A 62 -8.63 8.95 -6.99
C ASN A 62 -9.03 9.27 -5.55
N ILE A 63 -10.33 9.23 -5.23
CA ILE A 63 -10.79 9.48 -3.85
C ILE A 63 -10.19 8.46 -2.89
N PHE A 64 -10.15 7.19 -3.27
CA PHE A 64 -9.57 6.16 -2.41
C PHE A 64 -8.06 6.33 -2.23
N GLU A 65 -7.34 6.69 -3.29
CA GLU A 65 -5.93 7.05 -3.23
C GLU A 65 -5.69 8.23 -2.27
N SER A 66 -6.43 9.33 -2.41
CA SER A 66 -6.34 10.49 -1.52
C SER A 66 -6.58 10.11 -0.05
N LEU A 67 -7.61 9.31 0.22
CA LEU A 67 -7.89 8.82 1.57
C LEU A 67 -6.76 7.95 2.10
N TYR A 68 -6.24 7.04 1.29
CA TYR A 68 -5.20 6.11 1.70
C TYR A 68 -3.85 6.80 1.93
N ILE A 69 -3.48 7.74 1.05
CA ILE A 69 -2.32 8.62 1.25
C ILE A 69 -2.50 9.44 2.52
N GLY A 70 -3.69 10.03 2.74
CA GLY A 70 -4.03 10.76 3.97
C GLY A 70 -3.87 9.90 5.24
N LEU A 71 -4.23 8.62 5.18
CA LEU A 71 -4.00 7.67 6.29
C LEU A 71 -2.52 7.49 6.61
N GLY A 72 -1.60 7.78 5.70
CA GLY A 72 -0.15 7.83 5.94
C GLY A 72 0.26 8.82 7.04
N ALA A 73 -0.57 9.83 7.34
CA ALA A 73 -0.34 10.73 8.46
C ALA A 73 -0.38 10.02 9.82
N VAL A 74 -1.17 8.93 9.93
CA VAL A 74 -1.31 8.15 11.17
C VAL A 74 0.01 7.47 11.57
N PRO A 75 0.66 6.63 10.73
CA PRO A 75 1.94 6.05 11.11
C PRO A 75 3.02 7.14 11.31
N VAL A 76 3.01 8.25 10.56
CA VAL A 76 3.93 9.37 10.81
C VAL A 76 3.76 9.94 12.22
N PHE A 77 2.52 10.24 12.62
CA PHE A 77 2.20 10.69 13.97
C PHE A 77 2.69 9.70 15.02
N LEU A 78 2.39 8.41 14.84
CA LEU A 78 2.73 7.37 15.81
C LEU A 78 4.25 7.13 15.91
N ILE A 79 4.98 7.21 14.80
CA ILE A 79 6.45 7.15 14.76
C ILE A 79 7.03 8.35 15.52
N ALA A 80 6.60 9.56 15.16
CA ALA A 80 7.09 10.79 15.77
C ALA A 80 6.79 10.83 17.27
N LEU A 81 5.59 10.43 17.69
CA LEU A 81 5.22 10.34 19.11
C LEU A 81 6.13 9.38 19.88
N ARG A 82 6.46 8.24 19.27
CA ARG A 82 7.33 7.23 19.90
C ARG A 82 8.79 7.68 20.01
N VAL A 83 9.29 8.40 19.00
CA VAL A 83 10.68 8.84 18.93
C VAL A 83 10.91 10.11 19.75
N LEU A 84 10.05 11.12 19.57
CA LEU A 84 10.19 12.45 20.17
C LEU A 84 9.53 12.56 21.56
N LYS A 85 8.62 11.64 21.90
CA LYS A 85 7.86 11.63 23.17
C LYS A 85 7.09 12.93 23.43
N ASN A 86 6.68 13.62 22.37
CA ASN A 86 5.95 14.89 22.45
C ASN A 86 4.81 14.88 21.43
N ALA A 87 3.57 15.02 21.91
CA ALA A 87 2.38 14.98 21.07
C ALA A 87 2.27 16.17 20.11
N ASN A 88 2.70 17.37 20.52
CA ASN A 88 2.63 18.56 19.68
C ASN A 88 3.61 18.45 18.50
N LEU A 89 4.83 17.96 18.76
CA LEU A 89 5.79 17.68 17.69
C LEU A 89 5.30 16.55 16.78
N ALA A 90 4.71 15.49 17.34
CA ALA A 90 4.16 14.42 16.54
C ALA A 90 3.03 14.89 15.61
N LEU A 91 2.14 15.76 16.11
CA LEU A 91 1.08 16.37 15.32
C LEU A 91 1.66 17.27 14.22
N LEU A 92 2.70 18.05 14.54
CA LEU A 92 3.41 18.87 13.56
C LEU A 92 3.99 18.01 12.43
N PHE A 93 4.64 16.88 12.73
CA PHE A 93 5.16 15.99 11.68
C PHE A 93 4.06 15.36 10.84
N ALA A 94 2.92 15.00 11.43
CA ALA A 94 1.78 14.49 10.67
C ALA A 94 1.17 15.58 9.75
N ALA A 95 1.07 16.82 10.23
CA ALA A 95 0.64 17.95 9.40
C ALA A 95 1.64 18.27 8.28
N LEU A 96 2.94 18.23 8.57
CA LEU A 96 4.01 18.41 7.57
C LEU A 96 4.00 17.32 6.51
N TYR A 97 3.68 16.07 6.88
CA TYR A 97 3.47 15.00 5.91
C TYR A 97 2.30 15.34 4.98
N LEU A 98 1.14 15.74 5.51
CA LEU A 98 -0.03 16.06 4.70
C LEU A 98 0.19 17.26 3.76
N VAL A 99 0.89 18.30 4.22
CA VAL A 99 1.17 19.51 3.42
C VAL A 99 2.43 19.35 2.54
N SER A 100 3.16 18.25 2.68
CA SER A 100 4.39 18.01 1.93
C SER A 100 4.14 18.09 0.42
N PRO A 101 4.94 18.85 -0.34
CA PRO A 101 4.81 18.90 -1.80
C PRO A 101 4.86 17.53 -2.47
N VAL A 102 5.62 16.58 -1.90
CA VAL A 102 5.70 15.20 -2.43
C VAL A 102 4.37 14.47 -2.28
N VAL A 103 3.72 14.60 -1.12
CA VAL A 103 2.43 13.97 -0.83
C VAL A 103 1.33 14.60 -1.68
N GLN A 104 1.36 15.93 -1.82
CA GLN A 104 0.45 16.65 -2.71
C GLN A 104 0.66 16.27 -4.18
N TRP A 105 1.91 16.11 -4.62
CA TRP A 105 2.21 15.66 -5.98
C TRP A 105 1.69 14.24 -6.24
N MET A 106 1.75 13.35 -5.26
CA MET A 106 1.17 12.01 -5.40
C MET A 106 -0.35 12.03 -5.60
N ASP A 107 -1.03 13.04 -5.09
CA ASP A 107 -2.50 13.12 -5.07
C ASP A 107 -3.10 13.95 -6.21
N VAL A 108 -2.39 14.99 -6.69
CA VAL A 108 -2.92 15.92 -7.72
C VAL A 108 -2.91 15.34 -9.13
N PHE A 109 -2.02 14.38 -9.40
CA PHE A 109 -1.93 13.73 -10.71
C PHE A 109 -2.93 12.57 -10.82
N ASP A 110 -3.04 11.97 -12.01
CA ASP A 110 -3.88 10.79 -12.23
C ASP A 110 -3.61 9.67 -11.22
N PHE A 111 -4.50 8.67 -11.15
CA PHE A 111 -4.34 7.57 -10.21
C PHE A 111 -3.04 6.78 -10.41
N HIS A 112 -2.28 6.54 -9.33
CA HIS A 112 -1.07 5.72 -9.38
C HIS A 112 -1.03 4.70 -8.23
N SER A 113 -1.17 3.41 -8.56
CA SER A 113 -1.08 2.28 -7.61
C SER A 113 0.19 2.28 -6.72
N VAL A 114 1.29 2.88 -7.17
CA VAL A 114 2.55 2.94 -6.41
C VAL A 114 2.47 3.83 -5.18
N THR A 115 1.57 4.81 -5.14
CA THR A 115 1.46 5.77 -4.03
C THR A 115 1.02 5.08 -2.73
N PHE A 116 0.24 3.99 -2.84
CA PHE A 116 -0.14 3.12 -1.73
C PHE A 116 1.06 2.49 -1.01
N ALA A 117 2.23 2.39 -1.67
CA ALA A 117 3.45 1.90 -1.04
C ALA A 117 3.91 2.81 0.10
N VAL A 118 3.69 4.14 0.01
CA VAL A 118 4.21 5.10 1.00
C VAL A 118 3.55 4.90 2.36
N PRO A 119 2.21 4.96 2.51
CA PRO A 119 1.56 4.69 3.80
C PRO A 119 1.83 3.27 4.30
N ALA A 120 1.90 2.27 3.40
CA ALA A 120 2.18 0.89 3.77
C ALA A 120 3.59 0.73 4.37
N LEU A 121 4.61 1.32 3.74
CA LEU A 121 5.99 1.28 4.25
C LEU A 121 6.13 2.06 5.57
N LEU A 122 5.45 3.20 5.72
CA LEU A 122 5.41 3.94 6.99
C LEU A 122 4.76 3.10 8.10
N ALA A 123 3.63 2.45 7.82
CA ALA A 123 2.95 1.57 8.76
C ALA A 123 3.80 0.33 9.10
N ALA A 124 4.50 -0.25 8.13
CA ALA A 124 5.46 -1.32 8.34
C ALA A 124 6.59 -0.85 9.28
N PHE A 125 7.20 0.32 9.01
CA PHE A 125 8.23 0.88 9.87
C PHE A 125 7.72 1.12 11.30
N TYR A 126 6.52 1.63 11.48
CA TYR A 126 5.90 1.75 12.80
C TYR A 126 5.74 0.38 13.49
N CYS A 127 5.18 -0.62 12.78
CA CYS A 127 5.01 -1.98 13.30
C CYS A 127 6.33 -2.63 13.72
N MET A 128 7.40 -2.37 12.96
CA MET A 128 8.75 -2.77 13.29
C MET A 128 9.21 -2.12 14.63
N LEU A 129 8.98 -0.81 14.83
CA LEU A 129 9.33 -0.12 16.08
C LEU A 129 8.56 -0.64 17.31
N VAL A 130 7.32 -1.07 17.14
CA VAL A 130 6.50 -1.68 18.20
C VAL A 130 6.63 -3.20 18.30
N ARG A 131 7.47 -3.82 17.45
CA ARG A 131 7.70 -5.28 17.38
C ARG A 131 6.44 -6.11 17.10
N ARG A 132 5.49 -5.54 16.36
CA ARG A 132 4.28 -6.23 15.89
C ARG A 132 4.54 -6.87 14.53
N TRP A 133 5.24 -8.01 14.54
CA TRP A 133 5.76 -8.66 13.34
C TRP A 133 4.69 -9.12 12.34
N ILE A 134 3.53 -9.58 12.81
CA ILE A 134 2.41 -9.98 11.94
C ILE A 134 1.90 -8.80 11.11
N TRP A 135 1.72 -7.64 11.75
CA TRP A 135 1.28 -6.42 11.07
C TRP A 135 2.38 -5.85 10.19
N TYR A 136 3.64 -5.93 10.62
CA TYR A 136 4.79 -5.59 9.79
C TYR A 136 4.80 -6.41 8.48
N THR A 137 4.67 -7.73 8.55
CA THR A 137 4.63 -8.58 7.36
C THR A 137 3.44 -8.28 6.46
N LEU A 138 2.28 -7.98 7.05
CA LEU A 138 1.08 -7.59 6.30
C LEU A 138 1.31 -6.30 5.50
N PHE A 139 1.83 -5.25 6.14
CA PHE A 139 2.09 -3.98 5.46
C PHE A 139 3.25 -4.07 4.45
N VAL A 140 4.26 -4.91 4.71
CA VAL A 140 5.31 -5.21 3.73
C VAL A 140 4.73 -5.91 2.51
N ALA A 141 3.89 -6.93 2.70
CA ALA A 141 3.22 -7.61 1.59
C ALA A 141 2.34 -6.64 0.80
N LEU A 142 1.60 -5.77 1.49
CA LEU A 142 0.78 -4.74 0.88
C LEU A 142 1.61 -3.75 0.04
N ALA A 143 2.81 -3.38 0.51
CA ALA A 143 3.73 -2.54 -0.25
C ALA A 143 4.28 -3.28 -1.50
N LEU A 144 4.65 -4.55 -1.38
CA LEU A 144 5.24 -5.33 -2.47
C LEU A 144 4.30 -5.56 -3.66
N ILE A 145 2.99 -5.64 -3.42
CA ILE A 145 2.01 -5.86 -4.49
C ILE A 145 1.66 -4.58 -5.27
N THR A 146 2.18 -3.42 -4.86
CA THR A 146 1.90 -2.15 -5.55
C THR A 146 2.69 -2.01 -6.85
N LYS A 147 4.00 -2.26 -6.81
CA LYS A 147 4.92 -2.20 -7.95
C LYS A 147 6.14 -3.08 -7.71
N GLU A 148 6.71 -3.60 -8.80
CA GLU A 148 7.88 -4.48 -8.78
C GLU A 148 9.13 -3.84 -8.17
N HIS A 149 9.34 -2.54 -8.38
CA HIS A 149 10.55 -1.85 -7.91
C HIS A 149 10.52 -1.56 -6.40
N ILE A 150 9.37 -1.69 -5.74
CA ILE A 150 9.21 -1.48 -4.28
C ILE A 150 9.96 -2.54 -3.46
N GLY A 151 10.32 -3.67 -4.09
CA GLY A 151 11.13 -4.71 -3.47
C GLY A 151 12.45 -4.21 -2.89
N LEU A 152 13.08 -3.21 -3.53
CA LEU A 152 14.34 -2.65 -3.05
C LEU A 152 14.16 -1.86 -1.74
N GLN A 153 13.10 -1.05 -1.63
CA GLN A 153 12.75 -0.29 -0.43
C GLN A 153 12.44 -1.25 0.72
N VAL A 154 11.70 -2.33 0.43
CA VAL A 154 11.39 -3.38 1.42
C VAL A 154 12.65 -4.10 1.87
N PHE A 155 13.59 -4.38 0.96
CA PHE A 155 14.87 -4.99 1.30
C PHE A 155 15.65 -4.13 2.31
N PHE A 156 15.78 -2.82 2.06
CA PHE A 156 16.44 -1.91 3.00
C PHE A 156 15.71 -1.80 4.34
N LEU A 157 14.36 -1.79 4.33
CA LEU A 157 13.58 -1.82 5.56
C LEU A 157 13.85 -3.11 6.37
N GLY A 158 13.96 -4.24 5.69
CA GLY A 158 14.33 -5.53 6.29
C GLY A 158 15.75 -5.54 6.86
N LEU A 159 16.72 -4.94 6.17
CA LEU A 159 18.08 -4.76 6.68
C LEU A 159 18.09 -3.91 7.95
N ILE A 160 17.36 -2.79 7.98
CA ILE A 160 17.22 -1.95 9.17
C ILE A 160 16.64 -2.77 10.33
N ALA A 161 15.58 -3.56 10.08
CA ALA A 161 15.01 -4.44 11.08
C ALA A 161 16.05 -5.45 11.61
N ALA A 162 16.77 -6.13 10.72
CA ALA A 162 17.78 -7.11 11.08
C ALA A 162 18.88 -6.47 11.95
N CYS A 163 19.46 -5.34 11.52
CA CYS A 163 20.50 -4.64 12.25
C CYS A 163 20.04 -4.19 13.64
N VAL A 164 18.88 -3.52 13.74
CA VAL A 164 18.38 -2.99 15.01
C VAL A 164 18.03 -4.10 16.01
N PHE A 165 17.55 -5.25 15.55
CA PHE A 165 17.10 -6.32 16.45
C PHE A 165 18.10 -7.45 16.68
N ASN A 166 19.06 -7.72 15.78
CA ASN A 166 20.13 -8.69 16.05
C ASN A 166 21.02 -8.24 17.22
N HIS A 167 21.33 -6.94 17.32
CA HIS A 167 22.16 -6.42 18.42
C HIS A 167 21.52 -6.61 19.81
N LYS A 168 20.19 -6.62 19.92
CA LYS A 168 19.50 -6.88 21.21
C LYS A 168 19.41 -8.36 21.56
N LYS A 169 19.43 -9.26 20.56
CA LYS A 169 19.42 -10.71 20.81
C LYS A 169 20.74 -11.18 21.43
N ASN A 170 21.87 -10.57 21.07
CA ASN A 170 23.18 -10.98 21.58
C ASN A 170 23.44 -10.63 23.07
N ARG A 171 22.62 -9.79 23.71
CA ARG A 171 22.76 -9.41 25.13
C ARG A 171 21.76 -10.13 26.07
N TYR A 172 20.75 -10.81 25.53
CA TYR A 172 19.71 -11.51 26.30
C TYR A 172 19.40 -12.94 25.80
N SER A 173 20.15 -13.44 24.81
CA SER A 173 19.98 -14.79 24.23
C SER A 173 20.08 -15.87 25.29
N HIS A 174 20.91 -15.72 26.32
CA HIS A 174 21.04 -16.75 27.36
C HIS A 174 19.85 -16.80 28.35
N ILE A 175 19.04 -15.75 28.45
CA ILE A 175 17.96 -15.66 29.46
C ILE A 175 16.58 -15.94 28.83
N ALA A 176 16.37 -15.56 27.57
CA ALA A 176 15.04 -15.58 26.95
C ALA A 176 14.53 -16.97 26.53
N TYR A 177 15.40 -17.97 26.34
CA TYR A 177 14.94 -19.33 25.97
C TYR A 177 14.16 -20.02 27.08
N ARG A 178 14.31 -19.61 28.35
CA ARG A 178 13.59 -20.21 29.49
C ARG A 178 12.16 -19.69 29.69
N VAL A 179 11.83 -18.51 29.16
CA VAL A 179 10.53 -17.86 29.48
C VAL A 179 9.49 -18.05 28.37
N ARG A 180 9.89 -18.39 27.14
CA ARG A 180 8.95 -18.59 26.02
C ARG A 180 8.20 -19.92 26.01
N LEU A 181 8.53 -20.86 26.90
CA LEU A 181 7.78 -22.12 27.03
C LEU A 181 6.46 -21.95 27.82
N PHE A 182 6.26 -20.83 28.52
CA PHE A 182 5.11 -20.64 29.42
C PHE A 182 4.01 -19.70 28.89
N SER A 183 4.16 -19.10 27.70
CA SER A 183 3.18 -18.15 27.17
C SER A 183 2.29 -18.72 26.05
N PHE A 184 2.21 -20.04 25.93
CA PHE A 184 1.36 -20.76 24.96
C PHE A 184 0.47 -21.84 25.62
N LEU A 185 0.25 -21.72 26.93
CA LEU A 185 -0.86 -22.33 27.67
C LEU A 185 -1.69 -21.21 28.29
#